data_AF-A0A954F946-F1
#
_entry.id   AF-A0A954F946-F1
#
_cell.length_a   1.000
_cell.length_b   1.000
_cell.length_c   1.000
_cell.angle_alpha   90.00
_cell.angle_beta   90.00
_cell.angle_gamma   90.00
#
_symmetry.space_group_name_H-M   'P 1'
#
loop_
_entity.id
_entity.type
_entity.pdbx_description
1 polymer ?
#
loop_
_entity_poly.entity_id
_entity_poly.type
_entity_poly.pdbx_seq_one_letter_code
_entity_poly.pdbx_strand_id
1 'polypeptide(L)'
;MGGLAVILGAFAAHGIDGYFAEKYDGQVKTVTGVEVPAAQKYLNDFKTGAQYQMYHSIALLLVGFAGLTSQKKKLLNLAGWCFLLGIIFFSGSLYVLTLSGQTFWGAIAPIGGTLLIVGWFSFAAGICSCSGNSTVVTGPETPASTDA
;
A
#
# COMPACT_ATOMS: atom_id res chain seq x y z
N MET A 1 26.13 -4.78 2.38
CA MET A 1 24.98 -4.87 1.46
C MET A 1 24.26 -3.53 1.19
N GLY A 2 24.60 -2.40 1.85
CA GLY A 2 23.92 -1.12 1.63
C GLY A 2 24.36 -0.30 0.40
N GLY A 3 25.62 -0.44 -0.05
CA GLY A 3 26.17 0.41 -1.13
C GLY A 3 25.48 0.23 -2.49
N LEU A 4 25.09 -0.99 -2.84
CA LEU A 4 24.38 -1.26 -4.10
C LEU A 4 22.99 -0.61 -4.14
N ALA A 5 22.30 -0.53 -3.00
CA ALA A 5 20.99 0.11 -2.92
C ALA A 5 21.08 1.63 -3.19
N VAL A 6 22.15 2.29 -2.74
CA VAL A 6 22.37 3.73 -2.97
C VAL A 6 22.72 4.01 -4.42
N ILE A 7 23.58 3.19 -5.04
CA ILE A 7 23.94 3.34 -6.46
C ILE A 7 22.71 3.16 -7.36
N LEU A 8 21.90 2.12 -7.10
CA LEU A 8 20.63 1.90 -7.80
C LEU A 8 19.65 3.05 -7.57
N GLY A 9 19.55 3.58 -6.35
CA GLY A 9 18.70 4.72 -6.03
C GLY A 9 19.12 6.01 -6.72
N ALA A 10 20.42 6.31 -6.76
CA ALA A 10 20.96 7.50 -7.43
C ALA A 10 20.77 7.43 -8.96
N PHE A 11 20.98 6.25 -9.55
CA PHE A 11 20.70 6.02 -10.97
C PHE A 11 19.20 6.14 -11.27
N ALA A 12 18.33 5.58 -10.43
CA ALA A 12 16.88 5.74 -10.58
C ALA A 12 16.44 7.20 -10.45
N ALA A 13 17.14 8.03 -9.66
CA ALA A 13 16.81 9.43 -9.49
C ALA A 13 17.28 10.34 -10.64
N HIS A 14 18.41 10.03 -11.30
CA HIS A 14 19.00 10.91 -12.33
C HIS A 14 19.14 10.27 -13.72
N GLY A 15 19.33 8.96 -13.82
CA GLY A 15 19.53 8.25 -15.09
C GLY A 15 18.25 7.74 -15.74
N ILE A 16 17.14 7.68 -14.98
CA ILE A 16 15.90 7.07 -15.47
C ILE A 16 15.27 7.86 -16.60
N ASP A 17 15.32 9.20 -16.56
CA ASP A 17 14.70 10.01 -17.61
C ASP A 17 15.40 9.80 -18.95
N GLY A 18 16.74 9.68 -18.96
CA GLY A 18 17.55 9.35 -20.14
C GLY A 18 17.29 7.93 -20.66
N TYR A 19 17.18 6.94 -19.76
CA TYR A 19 16.86 5.56 -20.15
C TYR A 19 15.52 5.44 -20.89
N PHE A 20 14.48 6.12 -20.39
CA PHE A 20 13.17 6.10 -21.03
C PHE A 20 13.15 6.91 -22.33
N ALA A 21 13.86 8.04 -22.39
CA ALA A 21 14.00 8.83 -23.60
C ALA A 21 14.68 8.03 -24.73
N GLU A 22 15.74 7.29 -24.42
CA GLU A 22 16.45 6.45 -25.39
C GLU A 22 15.63 5.22 -25.78
N LYS A 23 15.04 4.50 -24.81
CA LYS A 23 14.33 3.23 -25.05
C LYS A 23 13.03 3.40 -25.87
N TYR A 24 12.38 4.55 -25.74
CA TYR A 24 11.09 4.83 -26.38
C TYR A 24 11.16 6.02 -27.35
N ASP A 25 12.35 6.33 -27.85
CA ASP A 25 12.54 7.39 -28.83
C ASP A 25 11.68 7.16 -30.08
N GLY A 26 11.12 8.24 -30.62
CA GLY A 26 10.21 8.20 -31.77
C GLY A 26 8.86 7.51 -31.55
N GLN A 27 8.57 6.93 -30.37
CA GLN A 27 7.27 6.34 -30.07
C GLN A 27 6.30 7.37 -29.47
N VAL A 28 5.12 7.48 -30.07
CA VAL A 28 4.02 8.31 -29.58
C VAL A 28 2.89 7.44 -29.06
N LYS A 29 2.27 7.88 -27.97
CA LYS A 29 1.11 7.22 -27.39
C LYS A 29 -0.02 8.23 -27.26
N THR A 30 -1.17 7.91 -27.83
CA THR A 30 -2.36 8.74 -27.71
C THR A 30 -2.98 8.52 -26.34
N VAL A 31 -2.96 9.54 -25.49
CA VAL A 31 -3.64 9.55 -24.20
C VAL A 31 -4.72 10.60 -24.30
N THR A 32 -5.99 10.19 -24.15
CA THR A 32 -7.15 11.11 -24.20
C THR A 32 -7.20 12.00 -25.46
N GLY A 33 -6.85 11.44 -26.63
CA GLY A 33 -6.86 12.16 -27.91
C GLY A 33 -5.65 13.08 -28.15
N VAL A 34 -4.72 13.17 -27.21
CA VAL A 34 -3.47 13.94 -27.34
C VAL A 34 -2.30 12.98 -27.53
N GLU A 35 -1.48 13.24 -28.54
CA GLU A 35 -0.24 12.48 -28.76
C GLU A 35 0.82 12.97 -27.77
N VAL A 36 1.27 12.07 -26.90
CA VAL A 36 2.37 12.32 -25.97
C VAL A 36 3.52 11.35 -26.24
N PRO A 37 4.78 11.78 -26.06
CA PRO A 37 5.92 10.87 -26.15
C PRO A 37 5.73 9.69 -25.20
N ALA A 38 5.87 8.46 -25.72
CA ALA A 38 5.69 7.25 -24.93
C ALA A 38 6.66 7.19 -23.75
N ALA A 39 7.89 7.69 -23.94
CA ALA A 39 8.88 7.89 -22.89
C ALA A 39 8.31 8.64 -21.69
N GLN A 40 7.67 9.79 -21.93
CA GLN A 40 7.12 10.65 -20.87
C GLN A 40 5.95 9.99 -20.14
N LYS A 41 5.10 9.26 -20.87
CA LYS A 41 4.01 8.50 -20.24
C LYS A 41 4.56 7.43 -19.30
N TYR A 42 5.50 6.59 -19.76
CA TYR A 42 6.04 5.52 -18.93
C TYR A 42 6.85 6.06 -17.74
N LEU A 43 7.54 7.18 -17.92
CA LEU A 43 8.20 7.88 -16.83
C LEU A 43 7.22 8.30 -15.73
N ASN A 44 6.08 8.89 -16.11
CA ASN A 44 5.04 9.29 -15.17
C ASN A 44 4.41 8.08 -14.48
N ASP A 45 4.15 7.00 -15.21
CA ASP A 45 3.63 5.74 -14.63
C ASP A 45 4.64 5.16 -13.61
N PHE A 46 5.94 5.20 -13.91
CA PHE A 46 7.01 4.74 -13.01
C PHE A 46 7.08 5.59 -11.74
N LYS A 47 7.09 6.92 -11.88
CA LYS A 47 7.08 7.87 -10.76
C LYS A 47 5.84 7.68 -9.88
N THR A 48 4.68 7.44 -10.49
CA THR A 48 3.44 7.12 -9.77
C THR A 48 3.59 5.83 -8.96
N GLY A 49 4.09 4.75 -9.57
CA GLY A 49 4.34 3.48 -8.87
C GLY A 49 5.26 3.65 -7.64
N ALA A 50 6.33 4.43 -7.80
CA ALA A 50 7.28 4.74 -6.73
C ALA A 50 6.68 5.58 -5.59
N GLN A 51 5.92 6.63 -5.92
CA GLN A 51 5.24 7.44 -4.92
C GLN A 51 4.22 6.61 -4.12
N TYR A 52 3.41 5.80 -4.80
CA TYR A 52 2.45 4.92 -4.14
C TYR A 52 3.14 3.89 -3.24
N GLN A 53 4.25 3.30 -3.68
CA GLN A 53 5.04 2.39 -2.86
C GLN A 53 5.54 3.09 -1.59
N MET A 54 6.05 4.31 -1.70
CA MET A 54 6.57 5.07 -0.56
C MET A 54 5.47 5.34 0.48
N TYR A 55 4.32 5.89 0.05
CA TYR A 55 3.20 6.20 0.95
C TYR A 55 2.68 4.96 1.69
N HIS A 56 2.52 3.84 0.99
CA HIS A 56 2.02 2.61 1.59
C HIS A 56 3.08 1.87 2.40
N SER A 57 4.38 2.04 2.11
CA SER A 57 5.46 1.52 2.95
C SER A 57 5.49 2.24 4.30
N ILE A 58 5.27 3.55 4.31
CA ILE A 58 5.12 4.31 5.56
C ILE A 58 3.88 3.81 6.34
N ALA A 59 2.75 3.59 5.66
CA ALA A 59 1.56 3.00 6.29
C ALA A 59 1.85 1.60 6.88
N LEU A 60 2.59 0.75 6.18
CA LEU A 60 3.02 -0.57 6.66
C LEU A 60 3.88 -0.46 7.93
N LEU A 61 4.80 0.51 7.99
CA LEU A 61 5.57 0.78 9.21
C LEU A 61 4.66 1.18 10.37
N LEU A 62 3.68 2.05 10.13
CA LEU A 62 2.69 2.46 11.14
C LEU A 62 1.86 1.26 11.64
N VAL A 63 1.47 0.34 10.76
CA VAL A 63 0.82 -0.93 11.14
C VAL A 63 1.71 -1.75 12.06
N GLY A 64 3.00 -1.86 11.75
CA GLY A 64 3.99 -2.55 12.58
C GLY A 64 4.10 -1.94 13.97
N PHE A 65 4.20 -0.61 14.07
CA PHE A 65 4.23 0.10 15.35
C PHE A 65 2.94 -0.08 16.14
N ALA A 66 1.77 0.07 15.51
CA ALA A 66 0.48 -0.10 16.17
C ALA A 66 0.26 -1.55 16.66
N GLY A 67 0.87 -2.54 16.01
CA GLY A 67 0.84 -3.94 16.42
C GLY A 67 1.53 -4.22 17.77
N LEU A 68 2.41 -3.32 18.22
CA LEU A 68 3.11 -3.45 19.50
C LEU A 68 2.19 -3.13 20.69
N THR A 69 1.21 -2.23 20.50
CA THR A 69 0.36 -1.70 21.59
C THR A 69 -1.09 -2.17 21.49
N SER A 70 -1.59 -2.52 20.31
CA SER A 70 -2.99 -2.88 20.10
C SER A 70 -3.34 -4.31 20.51
N GLN A 71 -4.51 -4.48 21.12
CA GLN A 71 -5.08 -5.79 21.47
C GLN A 71 -5.66 -6.53 20.23
N LYS A 72 -5.99 -5.80 19.16
CA LYS A 72 -6.62 -6.32 17.92
C LYS A 72 -5.61 -6.87 16.90
N LYS A 73 -4.61 -7.66 17.33
CA LYS A 73 -3.48 -8.10 16.49
C LYS A 73 -3.87 -8.79 15.17
N LYS A 74 -4.99 -9.51 15.12
CA LYS A 74 -5.49 -10.18 13.90
C LYS A 74 -5.83 -9.19 12.78
N LEU A 75 -6.47 -8.06 13.10
CA LEU A 75 -6.81 -7.02 12.11
C LEU A 75 -5.57 -6.28 11.60
N LEU A 76 -4.60 -6.02 12.48
CA LEU A 76 -3.33 -5.40 12.08
C LEU A 76 -2.47 -6.33 11.21
N ASN A 77 -2.45 -7.63 11.50
CA ASN A 77 -1.78 -8.61 10.62
C ASN A 77 -2.43 -8.66 9.24
N LEU A 78 -3.77 -8.64 9.17
CA LEU A 78 -4.49 -8.57 7.90
C LEU A 78 -4.13 -7.28 7.14
N ALA A 79 -4.13 -6.13 7.82
CA ALA A 79 -3.73 -4.86 7.23
C ALA A 79 -2.30 -4.91 6.66
N GLY A 80 -1.36 -5.48 7.42
CA GLY A 80 0.04 -5.64 6.99
C GLY A 80 0.17 -6.49 5.73
N TRP A 81 -0.49 -7.66 5.67
CA TRP A 81 -0.49 -8.52 4.49
C TRP A 81 -1.17 -7.86 3.28
N CYS A 82 -2.28 -7.17 3.49
CA CYS A 82 -2.98 -6.42 2.46
C CYS A 82 -2.11 -5.31 1.88
N PHE A 83 -1.42 -4.53 2.73
CA PHE A 83 -0.49 -3.51 2.24
C PHE A 83 0.70 -4.11 1.50
N LEU A 84 1.32 -5.17 2.04
CA LEU A 84 2.46 -5.81 1.40
C LEU A 84 2.11 -6.35 0.01
N LEU A 85 1.06 -7.17 -0.08
CA LEU A 85 0.60 -7.73 -1.36
C LEU A 85 0.08 -6.64 -2.29
N GLY A 86 -0.64 -5.64 -1.76
CA GLY A 86 -1.13 -4.51 -2.50
C GLY A 86 -0.01 -3.69 -3.14
N ILE A 87 1.07 -3.41 -2.42
CA ILE A 87 2.26 -2.71 -2.95
C ILE A 87 2.90 -3.52 -4.08
N ILE A 88 3.07 -4.84 -3.89
CA ILE A 88 3.68 -5.72 -4.89
C ILE A 88 2.83 -5.74 -6.17
N PHE A 89 1.51 -5.92 -6.07
CA PHE A 89 0.65 -5.96 -7.24
C PHE A 89 0.45 -4.59 -7.89
N PHE A 90 0.28 -3.52 -7.12
CA PHE A 90 0.06 -2.19 -7.66
C PHE A 90 1.36 -1.59 -8.23
N SER A 91 2.35 -1.32 -7.39
CA SER A 91 3.59 -0.69 -7.81
C SER A 91 4.44 -1.62 -8.67
N GLY A 92 4.49 -2.91 -8.34
CA GLY A 92 5.22 -3.90 -9.14
C GLY A 92 4.66 -4.04 -10.55
N SER A 93 3.33 -4.03 -10.73
CA SER A 93 2.75 -4.07 -12.08
C SER A 93 3.10 -2.84 -12.92
N LEU A 94 3.15 -1.65 -12.32
CA LEU A 94 3.58 -0.42 -13.01
C LEU A 94 5.06 -0.46 -13.38
N TYR A 95 5.93 -1.00 -12.53
CA TYR A 95 7.34 -1.19 -12.89
C TYR A 95 7.52 -2.18 -14.04
N VAL A 96 6.79 -3.29 -14.02
CA VAL A 96 6.84 -4.26 -15.13
C VAL A 96 6.30 -3.61 -16.42
N LEU A 97 5.18 -2.88 -16.35
CA LEU A 97 4.58 -2.20 -17.50
C LEU A 97 5.54 -1.17 -18.11
N THR A 98 6.20 -0.37 -17.28
CA THR A 98 7.10 0.69 -17.74
C THR A 98 8.42 0.14 -18.28
N LEU A 99 8.98 -0.91 -17.69
CA LEU A 99 10.25 -1.48 -18.14
C LEU A 99 10.10 -2.42 -19.35
N SER A 100 9.01 -3.19 -19.41
CA SER A 100 8.75 -4.13 -20.51
C SER A 100 7.96 -3.52 -21.66
N GLY A 101 7.26 -2.41 -21.44
CA GLY A 101 6.30 -1.84 -22.39
C GLY A 101 5.01 -2.63 -22.55
N GLN A 102 4.84 -3.75 -21.83
CA GLN A 102 3.68 -4.63 -21.97
C GLN A 102 2.48 -4.08 -21.17
N THR A 103 1.43 -3.66 -21.88
CA THR A 103 0.26 -3.00 -21.28
C THR A 103 -0.64 -3.95 -20.49
N PHE A 104 -0.53 -5.27 -20.71
CA PHE A 104 -1.34 -6.28 -20.03
C PHE A 104 -1.18 -6.24 -18.49
N TRP A 105 0.01 -5.92 -18.00
CA TRP A 105 0.27 -5.82 -16.55
C TRP A 105 -0.52 -4.69 -15.88
N GLY A 106 -0.98 -3.69 -16.65
CA GLY A 106 -1.84 -2.62 -16.12
C GLY A 106 -3.19 -3.12 -15.58
N ALA A 107 -3.69 -4.28 -16.05
CA ALA A 107 -4.93 -4.87 -15.54
C ALA A 107 -4.80 -5.45 -14.11
N ILE A 108 -3.57 -5.67 -13.63
CA ILE A 108 -3.31 -6.18 -12.27
C ILE A 108 -3.33 -5.04 -11.23
N ALA A 109 -3.04 -3.81 -11.65
CA ALA A 109 -3.08 -2.62 -10.79
C ALA A 109 -4.40 -2.45 -9.99
N PRO A 110 -5.61 -2.57 -10.56
CA PRO A 110 -6.85 -2.44 -9.79
C PRO A 110 -7.02 -3.50 -8.69
N ILE A 111 -6.48 -4.71 -8.89
CA ILE A 111 -6.48 -5.77 -7.88
C ILE A 111 -5.59 -5.33 -6.70
N GLY A 112 -4.39 -4.84 -7.00
CA GLY A 112 -3.49 -4.27 -6.00
C GLY A 112 -4.11 -3.10 -5.24
N GLY A 113 -4.78 -2.18 -5.94
CA GLY A 113 -5.50 -1.06 -5.33
C GLY A 113 -6.60 -1.50 -4.35
N THR A 114 -7.35 -2.55 -4.70
CA THR A 114 -8.38 -3.12 -3.81
C THR A 114 -7.77 -3.67 -2.52
N LEU A 115 -6.63 -4.35 -2.60
CA LEU A 115 -5.88 -4.81 -1.43
C LEU A 115 -5.43 -3.65 -0.54
N LEU A 116 -4.94 -2.55 -1.13
CA LEU A 116 -4.54 -1.36 -0.37
C LEU A 116 -5.72 -0.73 0.38
N ILE A 117 -6.90 -0.65 -0.27
CA ILE A 117 -8.13 -0.14 0.35
C ILE A 117 -8.53 -1.03 1.55
N VAL A 118 -8.56 -2.35 1.36
CA VAL A 118 -8.86 -3.30 2.46
C VAL A 118 -7.84 -3.18 3.59
N GLY A 119 -6.57 -2.94 3.26
CA GLY A 119 -5.50 -2.68 4.23
C GLY A 119 -5.79 -1.45 5.11
N TRP A 120 -6.19 -0.33 4.51
CA TRP A 120 -6.56 0.88 5.24
C TRP A 120 -7.78 0.68 6.16
N PHE A 121 -8.84 0.01 5.68
CA PHE A 121 -10.01 -0.30 6.52
C PHE A 121 -9.64 -1.21 7.69
N SER A 122 -8.84 -2.25 7.44
CA SER A 122 -8.38 -3.17 8.48
C SER A 122 -7.47 -2.48 9.50
N PHE A 123 -6.60 -1.58 9.05
CA PHE A 123 -5.76 -0.76 9.92
C PHE A 123 -6.61 0.15 10.81
N ALA A 124 -7.54 0.91 10.22
CA ALA A 124 -8.45 1.79 10.94
C ALA A 124 -9.28 1.01 11.99
N ALA A 125 -9.82 -0.16 11.63
CA ALA A 125 -10.57 -1.01 12.57
C ALA A 125 -9.69 -1.61 13.68
N GLY A 126 -8.43 -1.91 13.36
CA GLY A 126 -7.43 -2.45 14.29
C GLY A 126 -6.96 -1.43 15.33
N ILE A 127 -6.89 -0.15 14.97
CA ILE A 127 -6.54 0.95 15.89
C ILE A 127 -7.75 1.55 16.60
N CYS A 128 -8.96 1.40 16.05
CA CYS A 128 -10.17 1.95 16.66
C CYS A 128 -10.52 1.21 17.95
N SER A 129 -10.60 1.95 19.06
CA SER A 129 -11.03 1.47 20.37
C SER A 129 -12.56 1.53 20.51
N CYS A 130 -13.33 0.80 19.69
CA CYS A 130 -14.72 0.53 20.04
C CYS A 130 -14.75 -0.50 21.18
N SER A 131 -14.71 0.02 22.40
CA SER A 131 -14.94 -0.71 23.65
C SER A 131 -16.42 -1.08 23.75
N GLY A 132 -16.79 -2.26 23.24
CA GLY A 132 -18.08 -2.88 23.55
C GLY A 132 -18.04 -3.50 24.94
N ASN A 133 -17.87 -2.69 25.97
CA ASN A 133 -17.88 -3.16 27.36
C ASN A 133 -19.31 -3.10 27.90
N SER A 134 -20.14 -4.08 27.53
CA SER A 134 -21.32 -4.41 28.33
C SER A 134 -20.86 -5.21 29.54
N THR A 135 -20.26 -4.53 30.52
CA THR A 135 -20.28 -5.04 31.89
C THR A 135 -21.73 -5.05 32.32
N VAL A 136 -22.37 -6.21 32.16
CA VAL A 136 -23.48 -6.58 33.03
C VAL A 136 -22.91 -6.51 34.43
N VAL A 137 -23.13 -5.38 35.09
CA VAL A 137 -23.04 -5.26 36.55
C VAL A 137 -24.17 -6.15 37.06
N THR A 138 -23.88 -7.43 37.28
CA THR A 138 -24.67 -8.21 38.23
C THR A 138 -24.40 -7.55 39.57
N GLY A 139 -25.37 -6.75 40.04
CA GLY A 139 -25.30 -6.12 41.35
C GLY A 139 -25.06 -7.18 42.43
N PRO A 140 -24.48 -6.80 43.57
CA PRO A 140 -24.38 -7.71 44.70
C PRO A 140 -25.80 -8.16 45.07
N GLU A 141 -26.06 -9.46 45.02
CA GLU A 141 -27.26 -10.01 45.61
C GLU A 141 -27.19 -9.73 47.11
N THR A 142 -28.00 -8.76 47.55
CA THR A 142 -28.21 -8.44 48.96
C THR A 142 -28.57 -9.73 49.70
N PRO A 143 -27.89 -10.08 50.80
CA PRO A 143 -28.22 -11.28 51.55
C PRO A 143 -29.65 -11.14 52.10
N ALA A 144 -30.51 -12.09 51.73
CA ALA A 144 -31.84 -12.22 52.28
C ALA A 144 -31.72 -12.47 53.79
N SER A 145 -31.95 -11.43 54.58
CA SER A 145 -32.31 -11.52 55.98
C SER A 145 -33.75 -12.00 56.09
N THR A 146 -33.97 -13.19 56.63
CA THR A 146 -35.22 -13.61 57.29
C THR A 146 -34.81 -14.71 58.28
N ASP A 147 -34.51 -14.34 59.52
CA ASP A 147 -35.37 -14.51 60.72
C ASP A 147 -35.44 -16.00 61.15
N ALA A 148 -34.73 -16.41 62.21
CA ALA A 148 -35.14 -16.36 63.63
C ALA A 148 -36.31 -17.31 63.95
#